data_AF-A0A182S9T2-F1
#
_entry.id   AF-A0A182S9T2-F1
#
_cell.length_a   1.000
_cell.length_b   1.000
_cell.length_c   1.000
_cell.angle_alpha   90.00
_cell.angle_beta   90.00
_cell.angle_gamma   90.00
#
_symmetry.space_group_name_H-M   'P 1'
#
loop_
_entity.id
_entity.type
_entity.pdbx_description
1 polymer ?
#
loop_
_entity_poly.entity_id
_entity_poly.type
_entity_poly.pdbx_seq_one_letter_code
_entity_poly.pdbx_strand_id
1 'polypeptide(L)'
;MIMAYHLEKRWKKIYHSALLRSGKLQPTKAKFAEITQKEIHTFSEELAKFITKFRTEGPGTVGLDLDKGVELMDTYGKEIDLMDRQRIELENAEKLFDIPLTDYSDFLQCKLEYEEIQVVYKLYVQQKVAREKWSHTLWANLNPQALLEGIDNFMKEFRMLPKNIRQAPVGQALDTKMKQFKSSIPLMLSLKDEALRERHWMKLMEKTGQHFDMSPDRFTLENMFAMELHKYQDIAEEIINNAIKELAIERSVQEIAHIWQRMCFNMIRYEKGGRMRGHILGATDEIMQVLEENSMNLQSMAASQFIGPFMPTVQRWEKHLTLISEIIDEWVSVQRKWLYLEGIFIDGDISSQLPEEAKNFN
;
A
#
# COMPACT_ATOMS: atom_id res chain seq x y z
N MET A 1 72.56 -45.57 43.20
CA MET A 1 73.61 -44.74 42.55
C MET A 1 73.66 -44.88 41.02
N ILE A 2 73.51 -46.08 40.43
CA ILE A 2 73.62 -46.29 38.97
C ILE A 2 72.53 -45.54 38.15
N MET A 3 71.30 -45.46 38.65
CA MET A 3 70.22 -44.72 37.96
C MET A 3 70.44 -43.20 37.84
N ALA A 4 71.02 -42.56 38.86
CA ALA A 4 71.25 -41.12 38.86
C ALA A 4 72.31 -40.71 37.81
N TYR A 5 73.36 -41.53 37.65
CA TYR A 5 74.41 -41.31 36.66
C TYR A 5 73.89 -41.43 35.21
N HIS A 6 73.02 -42.41 34.93
CA HIS A 6 72.38 -42.53 33.62
C HIS A 6 71.40 -41.39 33.33
N LEU A 7 70.70 -40.88 34.36
CA LEU A 7 69.82 -39.73 34.24
C LEU A 7 70.60 -38.45 33.90
N GLU A 8 71.69 -38.19 34.61
CA GLU A 8 72.57 -37.05 34.36
C GLU A 8 73.16 -37.08 32.95
N LYS A 9 73.61 -38.26 32.48
CA LYS A 9 74.16 -38.43 31.13
C LYS A 9 73.10 -38.23 30.04
N ARG A 10 71.86 -38.70 30.26
CA ARG A 10 70.73 -38.45 29.35
C ARG A 10 70.33 -36.97 29.34
N TRP A 11 70.25 -36.33 30.50
CA TRP A 11 69.97 -34.90 30.64
C TRP A 11 71.00 -34.07 29.89
N LYS A 12 72.30 -34.31 30.12
CA LYS A 12 73.39 -33.63 29.40
C LYS A 12 73.29 -33.83 27.89
N LYS A 13 72.98 -35.05 27.41
CA LYS A 13 72.81 -35.31 25.98
C LYS A 13 71.62 -34.56 25.38
N ILE A 14 70.49 -34.52 26.08
CA ILE A 14 69.30 -33.75 25.67
C ILE A 14 69.62 -32.25 25.66
N TYR A 15 70.24 -31.74 26.71
CA TYR A 15 70.62 -30.34 26.84
C TYR A 15 71.56 -29.89 25.71
N HIS A 16 72.65 -30.63 25.45
CA HIS A 16 73.57 -30.29 24.36
C HIS A 16 72.91 -30.42 22.99
N SER A 17 72.06 -31.43 22.79
CA SER A 17 71.28 -31.55 21.54
C SER A 17 70.30 -30.40 21.37
N ALA A 18 69.67 -29.93 22.44
CA ALA A 18 68.75 -28.80 22.41
C ALA A 18 69.50 -27.49 22.12
N LEU A 19 70.65 -27.28 22.76
CA LEU A 19 71.50 -26.11 22.56
C LEU A 19 72.01 -26.03 21.11
N LEU A 20 72.48 -27.16 20.57
CA LEU A 20 73.01 -27.23 19.20
C LEU A 20 71.90 -27.05 18.15
N ARG A 21 70.71 -27.60 18.39
CA ARG A 21 69.53 -27.36 17.53
C ARG A 21 69.07 -25.91 17.61
N SER A 22 69.05 -25.32 18.81
CA SER A 22 68.72 -23.91 19.03
C SER A 22 69.68 -23.00 18.23
N GLY A 23 70.99 -23.22 18.35
CA GLY A 23 71.99 -22.46 17.60
C GLY A 23 71.86 -22.59 16.08
N LYS A 24 71.57 -23.79 15.56
CA LYS A 24 71.34 -24.00 14.12
C LYS A 24 70.03 -23.39 13.60
N LEU A 25 69.01 -23.29 14.46
CA LEU A 25 67.73 -22.70 14.10
C LEU A 25 67.76 -21.17 14.09
N GLN A 26 68.68 -20.53 14.81
CA GLN A 26 68.73 -19.05 14.91
C GLN A 26 68.79 -18.32 13.56
N PRO A 27 69.67 -18.66 12.60
CA PRO A 27 69.69 -17.98 11.30
C PRO A 27 68.41 -18.18 10.50
N THR A 28 67.79 -19.35 10.65
CA THR A 28 66.52 -19.69 9.99
C THR A 28 65.37 -18.90 10.60
N LYS A 29 65.32 -18.81 11.94
CA LYS A 29 64.35 -17.97 12.67
C LYS A 29 64.48 -16.50 12.28
N ALA A 30 65.69 -15.96 12.21
CA ALA A 30 65.91 -14.57 11.80
C ALA A 30 65.41 -14.31 10.38
N LYS A 31 65.67 -15.22 9.44
CA LYS A 31 65.17 -15.11 8.06
C LYS A 31 63.63 -15.18 8.00
N PHE A 32 63.01 -16.11 8.73
CA PHE A 32 61.55 -16.19 8.78
C PHE A 32 60.93 -14.97 9.44
N ALA A 33 61.53 -14.45 10.52
CA ALA A 33 61.07 -13.22 11.16
C ALA A 33 61.08 -12.02 10.20
N GLU A 34 62.13 -11.89 9.36
CA GLU A 34 62.20 -10.83 8.35
C GLU A 34 61.11 -10.98 7.26
N ILE A 35 60.83 -12.22 6.85
CA ILE A 35 59.74 -12.51 5.88
C ILE A 35 58.39 -12.18 6.51
N THR A 36 58.12 -12.65 7.73
CA THR A 36 56.89 -12.34 8.47
C THR A 36 56.70 -10.83 8.63
N GLN A 37 57.77 -10.09 8.93
CA GLN A 37 57.68 -8.63 9.08
C GLN A 37 57.31 -7.92 7.76
N LYS A 38 57.80 -8.41 6.61
CA LYS A 38 57.39 -7.92 5.30
C LYS A 38 55.92 -8.26 5.01
N GLU A 39 55.49 -9.47 5.29
CA GLU A 39 54.10 -9.92 5.13
C GLU A 39 53.14 -9.08 5.99
N ILE A 40 53.48 -8.81 7.25
CA ILE A 40 52.71 -7.93 8.15
C ILE A 40 52.57 -6.52 7.57
N HIS A 41 53.65 -5.97 7.02
CA HIS A 41 53.62 -4.63 6.44
C HIS A 41 52.69 -4.58 5.22
N THR A 42 52.82 -5.55 4.30
CA THR A 42 51.93 -5.66 3.14
C THR A 42 50.48 -5.86 3.56
N PHE A 43 50.22 -6.73 4.53
CA PHE A 43 48.88 -6.98 5.04
C PHE A 43 48.27 -5.73 5.71
N SER A 44 49.07 -4.94 6.43
CA SER A 44 48.61 -3.68 7.02
C SER A 44 48.18 -2.66 5.94
N GLU A 45 48.90 -2.58 4.82
CA GLU A 45 48.49 -1.74 3.70
C GLU A 45 47.20 -2.24 3.02
N GLU A 46 47.05 -3.56 2.89
CA GLU A 46 45.84 -4.18 2.36
C GLU A 46 44.63 -3.91 3.26
N LEU A 47 44.79 -4.03 4.57
CA LEU A 47 43.77 -3.68 5.56
C LEU A 47 43.35 -2.21 5.45
N ALA A 48 44.32 -1.29 5.36
CA ALA A 48 44.02 0.13 5.23
C ALA A 48 43.21 0.44 3.95
N LYS A 49 43.58 -0.19 2.82
CA LYS A 49 42.83 -0.08 1.56
C LYS A 49 41.42 -0.66 1.68
N PHE A 50 41.28 -1.81 2.33
CA PHE A 50 39.99 -2.45 2.56
C PHE A 50 39.07 -1.60 3.43
N ILE A 51 39.56 -1.07 4.56
CA ILE A 51 38.78 -0.20 5.45
C ILE A 51 38.29 1.04 4.70
N THR A 52 39.16 1.65 3.89
CA THR A 52 38.79 2.80 3.06
C THR A 52 37.67 2.42 2.09
N LYS A 53 37.82 1.29 1.38
CA LYS A 53 36.82 0.79 0.44
C LYS A 53 35.49 0.44 1.12
N PHE A 54 35.52 -0.22 2.29
CA PHE A 54 34.34 -0.54 3.08
C PHE A 54 33.56 0.71 3.49
N ARG A 55 34.26 1.77 3.89
CA ARG A 55 33.60 3.03 4.31
C ARG A 55 33.05 3.85 3.14
N THR A 56 33.59 3.70 1.93
CA THR A 56 33.12 4.43 0.74
C THR A 56 32.08 3.67 -0.08
N GLU A 57 32.27 2.36 -0.24
CA GLU A 57 31.52 1.50 -1.16
C GLU A 57 30.87 0.29 -0.46
N GLY A 58 30.96 0.22 0.86
CA GLY A 58 30.42 -0.89 1.63
C GLY A 58 28.89 -0.88 1.75
N PRO A 59 28.35 -1.88 2.44
CA PRO A 59 26.90 -2.03 2.65
C PRO A 59 26.28 -0.87 3.43
N GLY A 60 27.08 -0.03 4.09
CA GLY A 60 26.65 1.19 4.79
C GLY A 60 26.28 2.37 3.89
N THR A 61 26.70 2.38 2.62
CA THR A 61 26.65 3.58 1.75
C THR A 61 25.60 3.54 0.64
N VAL A 62 24.75 2.51 0.62
CA VAL A 62 23.74 2.27 -0.44
C VAL A 62 22.51 3.20 -0.38
N GLY A 63 22.41 4.07 0.62
CA GLY A 63 21.28 4.98 0.80
C GLY A 63 19.97 4.22 1.03
N LEU A 64 18.97 4.44 0.17
CA LEU A 64 17.66 3.79 0.26
C LEU A 64 17.61 2.42 -0.44
N ASP A 65 18.63 2.07 -1.23
CA ASP A 65 18.70 0.79 -1.94
C ASP A 65 19.26 -0.32 -1.03
N LEU A 66 18.43 -0.72 -0.07
CA LEU A 66 18.77 -1.80 0.86
C LEU A 66 18.95 -3.16 0.18
N ASP A 67 18.43 -3.38 -1.04
CA ASP A 67 18.61 -4.65 -1.74
C ASP A 67 20.05 -4.81 -2.22
N LYS A 68 20.60 -3.76 -2.85
CA LYS A 68 22.04 -3.71 -3.16
C LYS A 68 22.90 -3.86 -1.89
N GLY A 69 22.44 -3.31 -0.79
CA GLY A 69 23.08 -3.47 0.52
C GLY A 69 23.20 -4.93 0.97
N VAL A 70 22.14 -5.72 0.82
CA VAL A 70 22.14 -7.16 1.15
C VAL A 70 23.16 -7.93 0.29
N GLU A 71 23.28 -7.60 -1.00
CA GLU A 71 24.28 -8.22 -1.87
C GLU A 71 25.71 -7.91 -1.40
N LEU A 72 25.98 -6.64 -1.06
CA LEU A 72 27.28 -6.21 -0.56
C LEU A 72 27.61 -6.82 0.81
N MET A 73 26.61 -7.09 1.65
CA MET A 73 26.83 -7.75 2.94
C MET A 73 27.49 -9.13 2.77
N ASP A 74 27.05 -9.94 1.80
CA ASP A 74 27.63 -11.27 1.55
C ASP A 74 29.07 -11.16 1.04
N THR A 75 29.34 -10.23 0.12
CA THR A 75 30.69 -10.04 -0.43
C THR A 75 31.68 -9.56 0.62
N TYR A 76 31.34 -8.47 1.34
CA TYR A 76 32.22 -7.91 2.36
C TYR A 76 32.35 -8.83 3.58
N GLY A 77 31.32 -9.61 3.92
CA GLY A 77 31.41 -10.61 4.98
C GLY A 77 32.48 -11.67 4.71
N LYS A 78 32.53 -12.21 3.49
CA LYS A 78 33.56 -13.16 3.06
C LYS A 78 34.97 -12.56 3.08
N GLU A 79 35.10 -11.30 2.67
CA GLU A 79 36.38 -10.56 2.71
C GLU A 79 36.85 -10.33 4.15
N ILE A 80 35.96 -9.91 5.06
CA ILE A 80 36.26 -9.71 6.49
C ILE A 80 36.69 -11.02 7.15
N ASP A 81 35.98 -12.12 6.89
CA ASP A 81 36.32 -13.44 7.44
C ASP A 81 37.66 -13.98 6.91
N LEU A 82 38.03 -13.63 5.68
CA LEU A 82 39.34 -13.95 5.13
C LEU A 82 40.44 -13.14 5.82
N MET A 83 40.26 -11.83 5.92
CA MET A 83 41.22 -10.92 6.55
C MET A 83 41.40 -11.20 8.05
N ASP A 84 40.33 -11.53 8.79
CA ASP A 84 40.44 -11.85 10.21
C ASP A 84 41.19 -13.18 10.44
N ARG A 85 41.02 -14.18 9.54
CA ARG A 85 41.83 -15.41 9.59
C ARG A 85 43.31 -15.13 9.35
N GLN A 86 43.63 -14.34 8.32
CA GLN A 86 45.00 -13.93 8.02
C GLN A 86 45.63 -13.14 9.19
N ARG A 87 44.86 -12.22 9.79
CA ARG A 87 45.28 -11.47 10.99
C ARG A 87 45.65 -12.40 12.14
N ILE A 88 44.82 -13.40 12.45
CA ILE A 88 45.09 -14.37 13.53
C ILE A 88 46.36 -15.19 13.23
N GLU A 89 46.56 -15.62 11.99
CA GLU A 89 47.77 -16.34 11.57
C GLU A 89 49.03 -15.48 11.73
N LEU A 90 48.99 -14.22 11.30
CA LEU A 90 50.10 -13.28 11.45
C LEU A 90 50.38 -12.93 12.91
N GLU A 91 49.35 -12.70 13.73
CA GLU A 91 49.49 -12.44 15.17
C GLU A 91 50.15 -13.64 15.91
N ASN A 92 49.82 -14.87 15.49
CA ASN A 92 50.48 -16.07 16.00
C ASN A 92 51.95 -16.16 15.55
N ALA A 93 52.25 -15.74 14.32
CA ALA A 93 53.62 -15.68 13.81
C ALA A 93 54.44 -14.61 14.55
N GLU A 94 53.87 -13.44 14.84
CA GLU A 94 54.51 -12.39 15.64
C GLU A 94 54.94 -12.91 17.02
N LYS A 95 54.04 -13.63 17.70
CA LYS A 95 54.32 -14.28 19.00
C LYS A 95 55.37 -15.38 18.89
N LEU A 96 55.38 -16.15 17.79
CA LEU A 96 56.33 -17.26 17.58
C LEU A 96 57.77 -16.78 17.34
N PHE A 97 57.92 -15.63 16.69
CA PHE A 97 59.21 -15.05 16.29
C PHE A 97 59.66 -13.90 17.18
N ASP A 98 58.96 -13.63 18.30
CA ASP A 98 59.24 -12.53 19.23
C ASP A 98 59.27 -11.14 18.53
N ILE A 99 58.40 -10.95 17.54
CA ILE A 99 58.21 -9.68 16.83
C ILE A 99 57.23 -8.81 17.65
N PRO A 100 57.42 -7.47 17.73
CA PRO A 100 56.45 -6.59 18.34
C PRO A 100 55.05 -6.75 17.71
N LEU A 101 54.02 -6.88 18.56
CA LEU A 101 52.64 -7.05 18.09
C LEU A 101 52.18 -5.81 17.30
N THR A 102 51.61 -6.05 16.13
CA THR A 102 51.03 -5.00 15.31
C THR A 102 49.66 -4.59 15.84
N ASP A 103 49.33 -3.30 15.72
CA ASP A 103 48.03 -2.77 16.10
C ASP A 103 47.01 -2.97 14.97
N TYR A 104 45.98 -3.79 15.23
CA TYR A 104 44.88 -4.06 14.30
C TYR A 104 43.56 -3.39 14.72
N SER A 105 43.61 -2.40 15.62
CA SER A 105 42.42 -1.76 16.20
C SER A 105 41.47 -1.19 15.14
N ASP A 106 41.98 -0.58 14.08
CA ASP A 106 41.15 -0.02 12.99
C ASP A 106 40.34 -1.08 12.24
N PHE A 107 40.95 -2.25 11.99
CA PHE A 107 40.26 -3.37 11.35
C PHE A 107 39.21 -3.99 12.27
N LEU A 108 39.53 -4.14 13.57
CA LEU A 108 38.56 -4.63 14.55
C LEU A 108 37.36 -3.68 14.67
N GLN A 109 37.59 -2.37 14.61
CA GLN A 109 36.51 -1.38 14.57
C GLN A 109 35.67 -1.51 13.30
N CYS A 110 36.30 -1.70 12.14
CA CYS A 110 35.60 -1.96 10.87
C CYS A 110 34.75 -3.25 10.93
N LYS A 111 35.26 -4.31 11.56
CA LYS A 111 34.52 -5.56 11.77
C LYS A 111 33.29 -5.35 12.68
N LEU A 112 33.44 -4.58 13.75
CA LEU A 112 32.31 -4.19 14.61
C LEU A 112 31.26 -3.37 13.84
N GLU A 113 31.69 -2.38 13.04
CA GLU A 113 30.79 -1.60 12.17
C GLU A 113 30.00 -2.51 11.21
N TYR A 114 30.66 -3.51 10.62
CA TYR A 114 30.02 -4.51 9.76
C TYR A 114 28.99 -5.36 10.52
N GLU A 115 29.33 -5.88 11.71
CA GLU A 115 28.43 -6.67 12.55
C GLU A 115 27.18 -5.86 12.95
N GLU A 116 27.35 -4.58 13.28
CA GLU A 116 26.24 -3.66 13.57
C GLU A 116 25.30 -3.48 12.36
N ILE A 117 25.86 -3.26 11.18
CA ILE A 117 25.10 -3.12 9.92
C ILE A 117 24.40 -4.46 9.58
N GLN A 118 25.03 -5.60 9.86
CA GLN A 118 24.46 -6.93 9.62
C GLN A 118 23.16 -7.15 10.37
N VAL A 119 23.05 -6.65 11.60
CA VAL A 119 21.81 -6.75 12.40
C VAL A 119 20.65 -6.03 11.69
N VAL A 120 20.89 -4.87 11.09
CA VAL A 120 19.88 -4.11 10.34
C VAL A 120 19.44 -4.87 9.08
N TYR A 121 20.39 -5.37 8.29
CA TYR A 121 20.07 -6.11 7.07
C TYR A 121 19.35 -7.44 7.36
N LYS A 122 19.69 -8.12 8.46
CA LYS A 122 18.95 -9.31 8.89
C LYS A 122 17.47 -9.01 9.12
N LEU A 123 17.17 -7.90 9.82
CA LEU A 123 15.80 -7.46 10.04
C LEU A 123 15.10 -7.07 8.73
N TYR A 124 15.81 -6.36 7.84
CA TYR A 124 15.30 -6.01 6.51
C TYR A 124 14.95 -7.25 5.68
N VAL A 125 15.81 -8.26 5.63
CA VAL A 125 15.55 -9.51 4.88
C VAL A 125 14.35 -10.25 5.45
N GLN A 126 14.21 -10.32 6.77
CA GLN A 126 13.02 -10.93 7.41
C GLN A 126 11.74 -10.18 7.04
N GLN A 127 11.77 -8.85 7.07
CA GLN A 127 10.65 -8.00 6.69
C GLN A 127 10.31 -8.13 5.19
N LYS A 128 11.33 -8.24 4.32
CA LYS A 128 11.16 -8.47 2.88
C LYS A 128 10.48 -9.81 2.61
N VAL A 129 10.92 -10.89 3.26
CA VAL A 129 10.29 -12.21 3.15
C VAL A 129 8.85 -12.20 3.66
N ALA A 130 8.56 -11.45 4.74
CA ALA A 130 7.20 -11.28 5.23
C ALA A 130 6.31 -10.53 4.21
N ARG A 131 6.82 -9.44 3.61
CA ARG A 131 6.10 -8.72 2.53
C ARG A 131 5.84 -9.59 1.31
N GLU A 132 6.79 -10.43 0.92
CA GLU A 132 6.60 -11.39 -0.18
C GLU A 132 5.49 -12.39 0.13
N LYS A 133 5.45 -12.92 1.35
CA LYS A 133 4.34 -13.80 1.76
C LYS A 133 2.99 -13.09 1.72
N TRP A 134 2.95 -11.81 2.11
CA TRP A 134 1.74 -11.01 2.03
C TRP A 134 1.35 -10.67 0.59
N SER A 135 2.32 -10.46 -0.30
CA SER A 135 2.09 -10.05 -1.70
C SER A 135 1.25 -11.07 -2.46
N HIS A 136 1.44 -12.37 -2.19
CA HIS A 136 0.65 -13.45 -2.80
C HIS A 136 -0.81 -13.53 -2.33
N THR A 137 -1.23 -12.71 -1.36
CA THR A 137 -2.62 -12.69 -0.90
C THR A 137 -3.48 -11.97 -1.94
N LEU A 138 -4.60 -12.57 -2.33
CA LEU A 138 -5.60 -11.92 -3.19
C LEU A 138 -6.14 -10.65 -2.53
N TRP A 139 -6.37 -9.61 -3.31
CA TRP A 139 -6.92 -8.33 -2.85
C TRP A 139 -8.24 -8.51 -2.10
N ALA A 140 -9.12 -9.39 -2.61
CA ALA A 140 -10.38 -9.75 -1.98
C ALA A 140 -10.18 -10.19 -0.52
N ASN A 141 -9.11 -10.92 -0.24
CA ASN A 141 -8.76 -11.48 1.07
C ASN A 141 -7.86 -10.59 1.92
N LEU A 142 -7.60 -9.33 1.51
CA LEU A 142 -6.82 -8.38 2.31
C LEU A 142 -7.36 -8.29 3.74
N ASN A 143 -6.48 -8.55 4.71
CA ASN A 143 -6.67 -8.30 6.13
C ASN A 143 -5.74 -7.13 6.57
N PRO A 144 -6.27 -5.89 6.67
CA PRO A 144 -5.46 -4.72 7.02
C PRO A 144 -4.87 -4.81 8.43
N GLN A 145 -5.61 -5.39 9.38
CA GLN A 145 -5.18 -5.56 10.75
C GLN A 145 -3.94 -6.45 10.82
N ALA A 146 -3.95 -7.58 10.10
CA ALA A 146 -2.80 -8.49 10.04
C ALA A 146 -1.55 -7.82 9.42
N LEU A 147 -1.72 -6.98 8.40
CA LEU A 147 -0.61 -6.23 7.81
C LEU A 147 -0.05 -5.16 8.79
N LEU A 148 -0.94 -4.43 9.47
CA LEU A 148 -0.56 -3.42 10.46
C LEU A 148 0.20 -4.04 11.64
N GLU A 149 -0.33 -5.13 12.19
CA GLU A 149 0.33 -5.88 13.26
C GLU A 149 1.67 -6.44 12.81
N GLY A 150 1.73 -7.00 11.59
CA GLY A 150 2.95 -7.50 10.98
C GLY A 150 4.05 -6.45 10.90
N ILE A 151 3.77 -5.27 10.32
CA ILE A 151 4.76 -4.20 10.23
C ILE A 151 5.10 -3.58 11.59
N ASP A 152 4.12 -3.47 12.50
CA ASP A 152 4.36 -2.93 13.84
C ASP A 152 5.28 -3.82 14.68
N ASN A 153 5.23 -5.14 14.48
CA ASN A 153 6.17 -6.07 15.11
C ASN A 153 7.62 -5.81 14.65
N PHE A 154 7.85 -5.67 13.34
CA PHE A 154 9.17 -5.30 12.81
C PHE A 154 9.64 -3.93 13.30
N MET A 155 8.75 -2.94 13.38
CA MET A 155 9.09 -1.63 13.92
C MET A 155 9.42 -1.68 15.42
N LYS A 156 8.76 -2.55 16.21
CA LYS A 156 9.09 -2.77 17.62
C LYS A 156 10.46 -3.44 17.76
N GLU A 157 10.74 -4.49 16.99
CA GLU A 157 12.05 -5.15 16.96
C GLU A 157 13.16 -4.15 16.59
N PHE A 158 12.93 -3.32 15.57
CA PHE A 158 13.85 -2.25 15.20
C PHE A 158 14.11 -1.29 16.36
N ARG A 159 13.09 -0.86 17.11
CA ARG A 159 13.24 0.06 18.26
C ARG A 159 14.04 -0.53 19.41
N MET A 160 14.07 -1.85 19.55
CA MET A 160 14.88 -2.55 20.56
C MET A 160 16.37 -2.55 20.21
N LEU A 161 16.74 -2.23 18.96
CA LEU A 161 18.14 -2.13 18.56
C LEU A 161 18.85 -0.94 19.24
N PRO A 162 20.16 -1.07 19.53
CA PRO A 162 20.99 0.01 20.03
C PRO A 162 20.85 1.31 19.24
N LYS A 163 20.94 2.46 19.93
CA LYS A 163 20.68 3.78 19.33
C LYS A 163 21.64 4.09 18.18
N ASN A 164 22.91 3.74 18.29
CA ASN A 164 23.92 3.91 17.24
C ASN A 164 23.52 3.17 15.95
N ILE A 165 23.08 1.91 16.07
CA ILE A 165 22.63 1.09 14.93
C ILE A 165 21.39 1.71 14.27
N ARG A 166 20.42 2.17 15.07
CA ARG A 166 19.20 2.80 14.55
C ARG A 166 19.47 4.14 13.85
N GLN A 167 20.43 4.92 14.36
CA GLN A 167 20.77 6.23 13.82
C GLN A 167 21.75 6.17 12.65
N ALA A 168 22.39 5.02 12.41
CA ALA A 168 23.20 4.80 11.22
C ALA A 168 22.36 5.00 9.94
N PRO A 169 22.98 5.42 8.81
CA PRO A 169 22.26 5.69 7.56
C PRO A 169 21.35 4.54 7.11
N VAL A 170 21.84 3.29 7.17
CA VAL A 170 21.07 2.08 6.82
C VAL A 170 19.89 1.86 7.78
N GLY A 171 20.08 2.11 9.07
CA GLY A 171 19.02 2.03 10.07
C GLY A 171 17.90 3.03 9.80
N GLN A 172 18.24 4.28 9.46
CA GLN A 172 17.27 5.31 9.09
C GLN A 172 16.55 4.99 7.78
N ALA A 173 17.26 4.41 6.80
CA ALA A 173 16.67 3.97 5.54
C ALA A 173 15.64 2.85 5.76
N LEU A 174 15.95 1.87 6.62
CA LEU A 174 15.03 0.80 6.99
C LEU A 174 13.79 1.34 7.73
N ASP A 175 13.97 2.23 8.71
CA ASP A 175 12.87 2.86 9.44
C ASP A 175 11.95 3.65 8.50
N THR A 176 12.54 4.39 7.54
CA THR A 176 11.80 5.14 6.53
C THR A 176 10.97 4.21 5.64
N LYS A 177 11.56 3.11 5.12
CA LYS A 177 10.82 2.12 4.32
C LYS A 177 9.67 1.47 5.11
N MET A 178 9.89 1.13 6.37
CA MET A 178 8.84 0.55 7.23
C MET A 178 7.70 1.55 7.47
N LYS A 179 8.02 2.82 7.73
CA LYS A 179 7.02 3.89 7.91
C LYS A 179 6.23 4.15 6.64
N GLN A 180 6.88 4.22 5.49
CA GLN A 180 6.25 4.37 4.17
C GLN A 180 5.32 3.20 3.85
N PHE A 181 5.74 1.97 4.14
CA PHE A 181 4.86 0.82 3.99
C PHE A 181 3.66 0.92 4.93
N LYS A 182 3.87 1.25 6.20
CA LYS A 182 2.80 1.42 7.19
C LYS A 182 1.79 2.50 6.79
N SER A 183 2.24 3.65 6.29
CA SER A 183 1.35 4.74 5.88
C SER A 183 0.53 4.40 4.63
N SER A 184 0.98 3.45 3.81
CA SER A 184 0.21 2.98 2.65
C SER A 184 -0.96 2.05 3.00
N ILE A 185 -0.94 1.39 4.17
CA ILE A 185 -1.96 0.40 4.54
C ILE A 185 -3.37 1.02 4.73
N PRO A 186 -3.53 2.17 5.42
CA PRO A 186 -4.83 2.85 5.50
C PRO A 186 -5.40 3.22 4.13
N LEU A 187 -4.55 3.63 3.18
CA LEU A 187 -4.99 3.93 1.81
C LEU A 187 -5.49 2.68 1.09
N MET A 188 -4.83 1.53 1.27
CA MET A 188 -5.34 0.25 0.75
C MET A 188 -6.71 -0.10 1.33
N LEU A 189 -6.94 0.18 2.63
CA LEU A 189 -8.25 -0.03 3.22
C LEU A 189 -9.31 0.88 2.59
N SER A 190 -9.02 2.17 2.42
CA SER A 190 -9.93 3.10 1.76
C SER A 190 -10.19 2.73 0.30
N LEU A 191 -9.26 2.06 -0.38
CA LEU A 191 -9.44 1.54 -1.73
C LEU A 191 -10.35 0.30 -1.82
N LYS A 192 -10.76 -0.29 -0.68
CA LYS A 192 -11.81 -1.32 -0.65
C LYS A 192 -13.22 -0.75 -0.62
N ASP A 193 -13.38 0.57 -0.64
CA ASP A 193 -14.69 1.22 -0.61
C ASP A 193 -15.55 0.78 -1.81
N GLU A 194 -16.82 0.48 -1.54
CA GLU A 194 -17.79 0.05 -2.54
C GLU A 194 -18.10 1.12 -3.58
N ALA A 195 -17.74 2.39 -3.34
CA ALA A 195 -17.89 3.48 -4.29
C ALA A 195 -16.92 3.36 -5.48
N LEU A 196 -15.82 2.62 -5.31
CA LEU A 196 -14.83 2.45 -6.36
C LEU A 196 -15.39 1.58 -7.50
N ARG A 197 -15.00 1.96 -8.71
CA ARG A 197 -15.41 1.36 -9.99
C ARG A 197 -14.17 1.29 -10.86
N GLU A 198 -14.22 0.51 -11.91
CA GLU A 198 -13.09 0.29 -12.83
C GLU A 198 -12.42 1.59 -13.29
N ARG A 199 -13.22 2.63 -13.63
CA ARG A 199 -12.72 3.97 -14.00
C ARG A 199 -11.81 4.63 -12.96
N HIS A 200 -12.11 4.45 -11.67
CA HIS A 200 -11.33 5.03 -10.58
C HIS A 200 -9.98 4.34 -10.46
N TRP A 201 -9.98 3.01 -10.60
CA TRP A 201 -8.76 2.21 -10.62
C TRP A 201 -7.90 2.52 -11.84
N MET A 202 -8.49 2.69 -13.03
CA MET A 202 -7.75 3.12 -14.23
C MET A 202 -7.07 4.47 -14.01
N LYS A 203 -7.76 5.45 -13.40
CA LYS A 203 -7.18 6.75 -13.06
C LYS A 203 -6.03 6.61 -12.05
N LEU A 204 -6.16 5.73 -11.06
CA LEU A 204 -5.10 5.45 -10.09
C LEU A 204 -3.88 4.78 -10.76
N MET A 205 -4.10 3.81 -11.64
CA MET A 205 -3.06 3.14 -12.43
C MET A 205 -2.29 4.13 -13.30
N GLU A 206 -2.99 5.00 -14.01
CA GLU A 206 -2.38 6.05 -14.84
C GLU A 206 -1.49 7.00 -14.01
N LYS A 207 -1.95 7.40 -12.81
CA LYS A 207 -1.20 8.32 -11.94
C LYS A 207 0.01 7.68 -11.29
N THR A 208 -0.06 6.40 -10.97
CA THR A 208 1.03 5.63 -10.35
C THR A 208 1.98 5.03 -11.38
N GLY A 209 1.61 4.99 -12.66
CA GLY A 209 2.38 4.35 -13.72
C GLY A 209 2.38 2.81 -13.64
N GLN A 210 1.50 2.23 -12.82
CA GLN A 210 1.38 0.78 -12.64
C GLN A 210 0.12 0.29 -13.32
N HIS A 211 0.23 -0.80 -14.07
CA HIS A 211 -0.91 -1.42 -14.76
C HIS A 211 -1.03 -2.88 -14.38
N PHE A 212 -2.23 -3.30 -13.99
CA PHE A 212 -2.50 -4.68 -13.61
C PHE A 212 -3.93 -5.09 -13.92
N ASP A 213 -4.14 -6.40 -14.02
CA ASP A 213 -5.42 -7.02 -14.22
C ASP A 213 -6.21 -7.01 -12.90
N MET A 214 -7.40 -6.39 -12.91
CA MET A 214 -8.27 -6.28 -11.73
C MET A 214 -9.21 -7.47 -11.55
N SER A 215 -9.08 -8.51 -12.37
CA SER A 215 -9.86 -9.74 -12.21
C SER A 215 -9.66 -10.32 -10.80
N PRO A 216 -10.74 -10.75 -10.11
CA PRO A 216 -10.67 -11.15 -8.70
C PRO A 216 -9.69 -12.30 -8.41
N ASP A 217 -9.39 -13.13 -9.41
CA ASP A 217 -8.48 -14.27 -9.35
C ASP A 217 -7.00 -13.88 -9.57
N ARG A 218 -6.72 -12.69 -10.11
CA ARG A 218 -5.36 -12.23 -10.42
C ARG A 218 -4.93 -10.99 -9.65
N PHE A 219 -5.90 -10.25 -9.10
CA PHE A 219 -5.62 -9.05 -8.36
C PHE A 219 -5.08 -9.38 -6.96
N THR A 220 -3.78 -9.18 -6.75
CA THR A 220 -3.07 -9.50 -5.49
C THR A 220 -2.56 -8.25 -4.76
N LEU A 221 -2.10 -8.44 -3.51
CA LEU A 221 -1.42 -7.38 -2.75
C LEU A 221 -0.09 -6.97 -3.36
N GLU A 222 0.56 -7.83 -4.16
CA GLU A 222 1.76 -7.48 -4.90
C GLU A 222 1.53 -6.26 -5.79
N ASN A 223 0.43 -6.26 -6.55
CA ASN A 223 0.03 -5.15 -7.40
C ASN A 223 -0.15 -3.85 -6.58
N MET A 224 -0.69 -3.97 -5.36
CA MET A 224 -0.89 -2.83 -4.47
C MET A 224 0.40 -2.29 -3.88
N PHE A 225 1.34 -3.18 -3.56
CA PHE A 225 2.65 -2.79 -3.06
C PHE A 225 3.48 -2.09 -4.13
N ALA A 226 3.36 -2.53 -5.40
CA ALA A 226 4.04 -1.93 -6.55
C ALA A 226 3.57 -0.50 -6.85
N MET A 227 2.31 -0.14 -6.53
CA MET A 227 1.81 1.23 -6.69
C MET A 227 2.45 2.25 -5.74
N GLU A 228 3.10 1.79 -4.67
CA GLU A 228 3.78 2.67 -3.71
C GLU A 228 2.90 3.86 -3.24
N LEU A 229 1.65 3.55 -2.84
CA LEU A 229 0.61 4.56 -2.53
C LEU A 229 1.04 5.68 -1.58
N HIS A 230 2.04 5.45 -0.73
CA HIS A 230 2.64 6.47 0.13
C HIS A 230 3.24 7.66 -0.65
N LYS A 231 3.60 7.50 -1.92
CA LYS A 231 4.06 8.57 -2.81
C LYS A 231 2.92 9.35 -3.47
N TYR A 232 1.73 8.77 -3.51
CA TYR A 232 0.57 9.27 -4.23
C TYR A 232 -0.65 9.42 -3.32
N GLN A 233 -0.40 9.70 -2.03
CA GLN A 233 -1.44 9.74 -1.00
C GLN A 233 -2.56 10.72 -1.36
N ASP A 234 -2.21 11.98 -1.64
CA ASP A 234 -3.19 13.02 -1.97
C ASP A 234 -4.04 12.65 -3.19
N ILE A 235 -3.42 12.02 -4.21
CA ILE A 235 -4.09 11.59 -5.44
C ILE A 235 -5.05 10.44 -5.14
N ALA A 236 -4.62 9.45 -4.37
CA ALA A 236 -5.46 8.32 -3.98
C ALA A 236 -6.67 8.79 -3.17
N GLU A 237 -6.46 9.67 -2.19
CA GLU A 237 -7.52 10.26 -1.37
C GLU A 237 -8.50 11.09 -2.21
N GLU A 238 -8.00 11.88 -3.17
CA GLU A 238 -8.87 12.61 -4.11
C GLU A 238 -9.75 11.66 -4.94
N ILE A 239 -9.17 10.59 -5.48
CA ILE A 239 -9.91 9.60 -6.27
C ILE A 239 -10.99 8.92 -5.43
N ILE A 240 -10.66 8.51 -4.20
CA ILE A 240 -11.61 7.89 -3.27
C ILE A 240 -12.75 8.86 -2.93
N ASN A 241 -12.42 10.12 -2.61
CA ASN A 241 -13.41 11.14 -2.28
C ASN A 241 -14.35 11.42 -3.46
N ASN A 242 -13.81 11.45 -4.68
CA ASN A 242 -14.62 11.61 -5.89
C ASN A 242 -15.55 10.42 -6.09
N ALA A 243 -15.04 9.19 -5.90
CA ALA A 243 -15.83 7.97 -5.99
C ALA A 243 -17.00 7.96 -4.99
N ILE A 244 -16.75 8.34 -3.72
CA ILE A 244 -17.79 8.41 -2.67
C ILE A 244 -18.90 9.40 -3.06
N LYS A 245 -18.54 10.56 -3.61
CA LYS A 245 -19.53 11.56 -4.06
C LYS A 245 -20.29 11.10 -5.31
N GLU A 246 -19.63 10.38 -6.20
CA GLU A 246 -20.26 9.71 -7.34
C GLU A 246 -21.29 8.65 -6.87
N LEU A 247 -20.95 7.83 -5.88
CA LEU A 247 -21.87 6.83 -5.31
C LEU A 247 -23.10 7.48 -4.66
N ALA A 248 -22.93 8.64 -4.02
CA ALA A 248 -24.07 9.38 -3.46
C ALA A 248 -25.07 9.81 -4.55
N ILE A 249 -24.57 10.27 -5.70
CA ILE A 249 -25.41 10.59 -6.87
C ILE A 249 -26.07 9.31 -7.40
N GLU A 250 -25.32 8.22 -7.55
CA GLU A 250 -25.84 6.93 -7.99
C GLU A 250 -27.04 6.47 -7.14
N ARG A 251 -26.88 6.51 -5.81
CA ARG A 251 -27.93 6.15 -4.85
C ARG A 251 -29.14 7.06 -4.94
N SER A 252 -28.93 8.37 -5.02
CA SER A 252 -30.04 9.33 -5.11
C SER A 252 -30.86 9.15 -6.40
N VAL A 253 -30.20 8.90 -7.53
CA VAL A 253 -30.90 8.59 -8.80
C VAL A 253 -31.67 7.26 -8.72
N GLN A 254 -31.10 6.24 -8.07
CA GLN A 254 -31.78 4.96 -7.85
C GLN A 254 -33.00 5.10 -6.92
N GLU A 255 -32.90 5.94 -5.90
CA GLU A 255 -34.01 6.24 -4.99
C GLU A 255 -35.18 6.91 -5.74
N ILE A 256 -34.89 7.93 -6.56
CA ILE A 256 -35.90 8.55 -7.44
C ILE A 256 -36.56 7.49 -8.31
N ALA A 257 -35.76 6.63 -8.96
CA ALA A 257 -36.31 5.56 -9.79
C ALA A 257 -37.27 4.63 -9.02
N HIS A 258 -36.91 4.27 -7.79
CA HIS A 258 -37.73 3.41 -6.95
C HIS A 258 -39.01 4.10 -6.45
N ILE A 259 -38.95 5.40 -6.13
CA ILE A 259 -40.14 6.19 -5.78
C ILE A 259 -41.13 6.16 -6.93
N TRP A 260 -40.68 6.51 -8.14
CA TRP A 260 -41.55 6.58 -9.33
C TRP A 260 -42.05 5.23 -9.83
N GLN A 261 -41.32 4.15 -9.53
CA GLN A 261 -41.80 2.79 -9.80
C GLN A 261 -43.01 2.40 -8.93
N ARG A 262 -43.10 2.95 -7.71
CA ARG A 262 -44.15 2.61 -6.73
C ARG A 262 -45.25 3.65 -6.62
N MET A 263 -45.06 4.81 -7.23
CA MET A 263 -46.00 5.91 -7.20
C MET A 263 -47.28 5.54 -7.95
N CYS A 264 -48.43 5.83 -7.35
CA CYS A 264 -49.74 5.49 -7.89
C CYS A 264 -50.66 6.71 -7.83
N PHE A 265 -51.43 6.95 -8.89
CA PHE A 265 -52.49 7.94 -8.87
C PHE A 265 -53.68 7.44 -8.05
N ASN A 266 -54.23 8.31 -7.22
CA ASN A 266 -55.48 8.05 -6.53
C ASN A 266 -56.65 8.26 -7.50
N MET A 267 -57.34 7.19 -7.86
CA MET A 267 -58.50 7.24 -8.76
C MET A 267 -59.79 7.13 -7.95
N ILE A 268 -60.66 8.13 -8.06
CA ILE A 268 -61.93 8.21 -7.36
C ILE A 268 -63.05 7.81 -8.33
N ARG A 269 -63.96 6.94 -7.86
CA ARG A 269 -65.17 6.60 -8.62
C ARG A 269 -66.10 7.80 -8.69
N TYR A 270 -66.51 8.18 -9.90
CA TYR A 270 -67.38 9.32 -10.14
C TYR A 270 -68.80 8.88 -10.51
N GLU A 271 -69.78 9.38 -9.76
CA GLU A 271 -71.20 9.08 -9.92
C GLU A 271 -72.03 10.35 -9.93
N LYS A 272 -73.01 10.41 -10.82
CA LYS A 272 -73.92 11.55 -10.96
C LYS A 272 -75.29 11.08 -11.41
N GLY A 273 -76.36 11.59 -10.79
CA GLY A 273 -77.74 11.18 -11.08
C GLY A 273 -78.03 9.69 -10.81
N GLY A 274 -77.31 9.06 -9.87
CA GLY A 274 -77.47 7.64 -9.53
C GLY A 274 -76.88 6.66 -10.55
N ARG A 275 -76.07 7.13 -11.51
CA ARG A 275 -75.34 6.29 -12.47
C ARG A 275 -73.83 6.48 -12.32
N MET A 276 -73.09 5.37 -12.45
CA MET A 276 -71.62 5.41 -12.49
C MET A 276 -71.18 5.87 -13.87
N ARG A 277 -70.34 6.93 -13.89
CA ARG A 277 -69.88 7.61 -15.10
C ARG A 277 -68.43 7.27 -15.44
N GLY A 278 -67.63 6.88 -14.46
CA GLY A 278 -66.25 6.42 -14.65
C GLY A 278 -65.41 6.61 -13.40
N HIS A 279 -64.10 6.75 -13.60
CA HIS A 279 -63.14 7.13 -12.57
C HIS A 279 -62.50 8.47 -12.94
N ILE A 280 -62.37 9.33 -11.96
CA ILE A 280 -61.68 10.61 -12.06
C ILE A 280 -60.42 10.58 -11.21
N LEU A 281 -59.45 11.39 -11.57
CA LEU A 281 -58.28 11.66 -10.76
C LEU A 281 -58.70 12.32 -9.45
N GLY A 282 -58.22 11.78 -8.33
CA GLY A 282 -58.39 12.35 -7.00
C GLY A 282 -57.40 13.48 -6.71
N ALA A 283 -57.11 13.72 -5.44
CA ALA A 283 -56.12 14.72 -5.04
C ALA A 283 -54.73 14.37 -5.57
N THR A 284 -54.05 15.34 -6.17
CA THR A 284 -52.72 15.22 -6.77
C THR A 284 -51.64 15.94 -5.98
N ASP A 285 -51.97 16.55 -4.85
CA ASP A 285 -51.03 17.39 -4.08
C ASP A 285 -49.78 16.60 -3.65
N GLU A 286 -49.96 15.37 -3.17
CA GLU A 286 -48.85 14.50 -2.73
C GLU A 286 -47.91 14.12 -3.87
N ILE A 287 -48.45 13.72 -5.03
CA ILE A 287 -47.61 13.32 -6.17
C ILE A 287 -46.89 14.53 -6.78
N MET A 288 -47.54 15.70 -6.80
CA MET A 288 -46.92 16.95 -7.27
C MET A 288 -45.82 17.42 -6.31
N GLN A 289 -46.03 17.32 -4.99
CA GLN A 289 -44.98 17.62 -4.02
C GLN A 289 -43.75 16.72 -4.22
N VAL A 290 -43.95 15.41 -4.36
CA VAL A 290 -42.84 14.46 -4.61
C VAL A 290 -42.15 14.74 -5.95
N LEU A 291 -42.88 15.21 -6.95
CA LEU A 291 -42.33 15.63 -8.24
C LEU A 291 -41.44 16.85 -8.11
N GLU A 292 -41.88 17.88 -7.39
CA GLU A 292 -41.10 19.09 -7.15
C GLU A 292 -39.81 18.77 -6.37
N GLU A 293 -39.91 18.01 -5.27
CA GLU A 293 -38.77 17.59 -4.45
C GLU A 293 -37.75 16.80 -5.28
N ASN A 294 -38.20 15.80 -6.05
CA ASN A 294 -37.31 15.00 -6.89
C ASN A 294 -36.71 15.82 -8.04
N SER A 295 -37.44 16.80 -8.58
CA SER A 295 -36.92 17.70 -9.61
C SER A 295 -35.82 18.62 -9.05
N MET A 296 -36.00 19.17 -7.85
CA MET A 296 -34.96 19.95 -7.16
C MET A 296 -33.73 19.09 -6.86
N ASN A 297 -33.92 17.84 -6.43
CA ASN A 297 -32.83 16.89 -6.20
C ASN A 297 -32.03 16.62 -7.49
N LEU A 298 -32.71 16.38 -8.61
CA LEU A 298 -32.05 16.19 -9.91
C LEU A 298 -31.28 17.43 -10.36
N GLN A 299 -31.83 18.63 -10.18
CA GLN A 299 -31.14 19.89 -10.48
C GLN A 299 -29.87 20.06 -9.62
N SER A 300 -29.95 19.72 -8.33
CA SER A 300 -28.80 19.74 -7.44
C SER A 300 -27.71 18.75 -7.88
N MET A 301 -28.10 17.53 -8.29
CA MET A 301 -27.19 16.54 -8.84
C MET A 301 -26.56 17.01 -10.16
N ALA A 302 -27.34 17.62 -11.06
CA ALA A 302 -26.87 18.14 -12.33
C ALA A 302 -25.83 19.26 -12.16
N ALA A 303 -25.95 20.06 -11.09
CA ALA A 303 -24.98 21.09 -10.74
C ALA A 303 -23.71 20.55 -10.05
N SER A 304 -23.70 19.28 -9.64
CA SER A 304 -22.54 18.66 -8.98
C SER A 304 -21.39 18.45 -9.98
N GLN A 305 -20.16 18.79 -9.58
CA GLN A 305 -18.97 18.50 -10.40
C GLN A 305 -18.70 16.98 -10.57
N PHE A 306 -19.31 16.13 -9.73
CA PHE A 306 -19.16 14.67 -9.75
C PHE A 306 -20.20 13.96 -10.64
N ILE A 307 -21.01 14.73 -11.38
CA ILE A 307 -22.13 14.21 -12.18
C ILE A 307 -21.70 13.41 -13.42
N GLY A 308 -20.44 13.54 -13.87
CA GLY A 308 -19.98 13.12 -15.19
C GLY A 308 -20.55 11.77 -15.68
N PRO A 309 -20.36 10.66 -14.95
CA PRO A 309 -20.87 9.35 -15.35
C PRO A 309 -22.41 9.21 -15.37
N PHE A 310 -23.12 10.02 -14.58
CA PHE A 310 -24.56 9.92 -14.36
C PHE A 310 -25.37 10.99 -15.11
N MET A 311 -24.71 11.94 -15.75
CA MET A 311 -25.33 13.03 -16.52
C MET A 311 -26.44 12.54 -17.47
N PRO A 312 -26.24 11.51 -18.32
CA PRO A 312 -27.29 11.05 -19.23
C PRO A 312 -28.51 10.50 -18.50
N THR A 313 -28.31 9.88 -17.34
CA THR A 313 -29.39 9.30 -16.52
C THR A 313 -30.17 10.40 -15.81
N VAL A 314 -29.49 11.39 -15.22
CA VAL A 314 -30.13 12.54 -14.56
C VAL A 314 -30.95 13.35 -15.56
N GLN A 315 -30.39 13.68 -16.73
CA GLN A 315 -31.12 14.41 -17.79
C GLN A 315 -32.35 13.66 -18.30
N ARG A 316 -32.30 12.32 -18.35
CA ARG A 316 -33.46 11.51 -18.72
C ARG A 316 -34.55 11.62 -17.66
N TRP A 317 -34.19 11.51 -16.39
CA TRP A 317 -35.14 11.67 -15.29
C TRP A 317 -35.74 13.07 -15.25
N GLU A 318 -34.94 14.13 -15.42
CA GLU A 318 -35.46 15.50 -15.50
C GLU A 318 -36.53 15.63 -16.58
N LYS A 319 -36.25 15.15 -17.80
CA LYS A 319 -37.23 15.17 -18.90
C LYS A 319 -38.48 14.36 -18.57
N HIS A 320 -38.34 13.19 -17.95
CA HIS A 320 -39.48 12.37 -17.56
C HIS A 320 -40.35 13.07 -16.50
N LEU A 321 -39.74 13.68 -15.48
CA LEU A 321 -40.48 14.36 -14.42
C LEU A 321 -41.18 15.61 -14.96
N THR A 322 -40.53 16.39 -15.82
CA THR A 322 -41.17 17.52 -16.51
C THR A 322 -42.38 17.06 -17.31
N LEU A 323 -42.24 16.00 -18.12
CA LEU A 323 -43.34 15.46 -18.91
C LEU A 323 -44.48 14.93 -18.03
N ILE A 324 -44.17 14.26 -16.92
CA ILE A 324 -45.19 13.79 -15.96
C ILE A 324 -45.97 14.97 -15.39
N SER A 325 -45.29 16.06 -15.01
CA SER A 325 -45.93 17.29 -14.51
C SER A 325 -46.91 17.86 -15.54
N GLU A 326 -46.46 18.02 -16.79
CA GLU A 326 -47.28 18.54 -17.88
C GLU A 326 -48.52 17.68 -18.13
N ILE A 327 -48.37 16.35 -18.08
CA ILE A 327 -49.47 15.40 -18.24
C ILE A 327 -50.47 15.52 -17.09
N ILE A 328 -50.01 15.64 -15.84
CA ILE A 328 -50.89 15.78 -14.68
C ILE A 328 -51.71 17.07 -14.80
N ASP A 329 -51.06 18.19 -15.14
CA ASP A 329 -51.71 19.49 -15.29
C ASP A 329 -52.79 19.47 -16.38
N GLU A 330 -52.47 18.89 -17.56
CA GLU A 330 -53.43 18.78 -18.65
C GLU A 330 -54.57 17.81 -18.29
N TRP A 331 -54.28 16.70 -17.60
CA TRP A 331 -55.31 15.76 -17.15
C TRP A 331 -56.28 16.44 -16.17
N VAL A 332 -55.79 17.17 -15.18
CA VAL A 332 -56.62 17.92 -14.24
C VAL A 332 -57.45 18.99 -14.95
N SER A 333 -56.85 19.71 -15.91
CA SER A 333 -57.52 20.73 -16.74
C SER A 333 -58.67 20.14 -17.56
N VAL A 334 -58.41 19.05 -18.29
CA VAL A 334 -59.41 18.34 -19.10
C VAL A 334 -60.51 17.77 -18.21
N GLN A 335 -60.16 17.12 -17.10
CA GLN A 335 -61.13 16.57 -16.15
C GLN A 335 -62.05 17.65 -15.59
N ARG A 336 -61.51 18.80 -15.19
CA ARG A 336 -62.31 19.92 -14.68
C ARG A 336 -63.30 20.44 -15.72
N LYS A 337 -62.85 20.62 -16.98
CA LYS A 337 -63.72 21.04 -18.08
C LYS A 337 -64.79 20.00 -18.38
N TRP A 338 -64.42 18.71 -18.40
CA TRP A 338 -65.33 17.61 -18.64
C TRP A 338 -66.42 17.53 -17.55
N LEU A 339 -66.06 17.58 -16.27
CA LEU A 339 -67.03 17.59 -15.15
C LEU A 339 -68.00 18.78 -15.21
N TYR A 340 -67.52 19.94 -15.65
CA TYR A 340 -68.35 21.13 -15.84
C TYR A 340 -69.35 20.95 -16.99
N LEU A 341 -68.87 20.51 -18.16
CA LEU A 341 -69.70 20.27 -19.35
C LEU A 341 -70.71 19.13 -19.11
N GLU A 342 -70.33 18.11 -18.34
CA GLU A 342 -71.23 17.04 -17.96
C GLU A 342 -72.45 17.56 -17.20
N GLY A 343 -72.26 18.50 -16.27
CA GLY A 343 -73.40 19.14 -15.59
C GLY A 343 -74.33 19.94 -16.50
N ILE A 344 -73.83 20.42 -17.63
CA ILE A 344 -74.62 21.22 -18.58
C ILE A 344 -75.38 20.30 -19.55
N PHE A 345 -74.69 19.32 -20.14
CA PHE A 345 -75.24 18.50 -21.21
C PHE A 345 -76.08 17.30 -20.74
N ILE A 346 -75.98 16.90 -19.47
CA ILE A 346 -76.74 15.76 -18.92
C ILE A 346 -77.90 16.18 -18.03
N ASP A 347 -77.74 17.22 -17.21
CA ASP A 347 -78.77 17.65 -16.26
C ASP A 347 -79.58 18.88 -16.74
N GLY A 348 -79.24 19.44 -17.90
CA GLY A 348 -79.81 20.71 -18.39
C GLY A 348 -80.65 20.61 -19.66
N ASP A 349 -81.65 21.50 -19.77
CA ASP A 349 -82.47 21.71 -20.98
C ASP A 349 -81.65 22.16 -22.20
N ILE A 350 -80.40 22.60 -21.98
CA ILE A 350 -79.45 23.04 -23.02
C ILE A 350 -79.11 21.91 -24.00
N SER A 351 -79.14 20.66 -23.56
CA SER A 351 -78.95 19.49 -24.43
C SER A 351 -79.98 19.40 -25.57
N SER A 352 -81.20 19.91 -25.33
CA SER A 352 -82.26 19.98 -26.35
C SER A 352 -82.09 21.17 -27.30
N GLN A 353 -81.35 22.20 -26.89
CA GLN A 353 -81.10 23.42 -27.68
C GLN A 353 -79.85 23.30 -28.56
N LEU A 354 -78.88 22.48 -28.15
CA LEU A 354 -77.61 22.24 -28.85
C LEU A 354 -77.38 20.73 -29.07
N PRO A 355 -78.17 20.09 -29.97
CA PRO A 355 -78.19 18.64 -30.12
C PRO A 355 -76.92 18.07 -30.79
N GLU A 356 -76.24 18.84 -31.65
CA GLU A 356 -74.98 18.39 -32.27
C GLU A 356 -73.82 18.38 -31.26
N GLU A 357 -73.71 19.41 -30.43
CA GLU A 357 -72.72 19.52 -29.37
C GLU A 357 -72.94 18.47 -28.27
N ALA A 358 -74.19 18.23 -27.89
CA ALA A 358 -74.54 17.16 -26.97
C ALA A 358 -74.20 15.77 -27.55
N LYS A 359 -74.34 15.56 -28.87
CA LYS A 359 -73.94 14.33 -29.54
C LYS A 359 -72.42 14.16 -29.60
N ASN A 360 -71.66 15.25 -29.73
CA ASN A 360 -70.19 15.21 -29.71
C ASN A 360 -69.61 14.98 -28.30
N PHE A 361 -70.34 15.39 -27.25
CA PHE A 361 -69.94 15.22 -25.86
C PHE A 361 -70.21 13.80 -25.30
N ASN A 362 -71.33 13.19 -25.71
CA ASN A 362 -71.71 11.82 -25.31
C ASN A 362 -70.97 10.76 -26.13
#